data_AF-T1CYV0-F1
#
_entry.id   AF-T1CYV0-F1
#
_cell.length_a   1.000
_cell.length_b   1.000
_cell.length_c   1.000
_cell.angle_alpha   90.00
_cell.angle_beta   90.00
_cell.angle_gamma   90.00
#
_symmetry.space_group_name_H-M   'P 1'
#
loop_
_entity.id
_entity.type
_entity.pdbx_description
1 polymer ?
#
loop_
_entity_poly.entity_id
_entity_poly.type
_entity_poly.pdbx_seq_one_letter_code
_entity_poly.pdbx_strand_id
1 'polypeptide(L)' 'MRSDVVGCRACPRLVTYREQVARIRKREFRREEYWGRPVFGFGDPHARLVLIGLAPAAHGSNRTGRM' A
#
# COMPACT_ATOMS: atom_id res chain seq x y z
N MET A 1 -11.39 11.50 -4.26
CA MET A 1 -10.23 11.47 -3.34
C MET A 1 -9.60 10.09 -3.18
N ARG A 2 -10.29 9.06 -2.63
CA ARG A 2 -9.70 7.71 -2.51
C ARG A 2 -9.38 7.07 -3.87
N SER A 3 -10.28 7.20 -4.84
CA SER A 3 -10.12 6.64 -6.18
C SER A 3 -8.91 7.25 -6.91
N ASP A 4 -8.69 8.55 -6.76
CA ASP A 4 -7.57 9.28 -7.39
C ASP A 4 -6.23 8.79 -6.84
N VAL A 5 -6.15 8.60 -5.52
CA VAL A 5 -4.95 8.07 -4.86
C VAL A 5 -4.69 6.63 -5.28
N VAL A 6 -5.70 5.76 -5.28
CA VAL A 6 -5.55 4.34 -5.66
C VAL A 6 -5.17 4.17 -7.14
N GLY A 7 -5.64 5.07 -8.00
CA GLY A 7 -5.29 5.10 -9.43
C GLY A 7 -3.90 5.67 -9.73
N CYS A 8 -3.19 6.23 -8.74
CA CYS A 8 -1.94 6.93 -8.98
C CYS A 8 -0.82 5.98 -9.46
N ARG A 9 -0.19 6.38 -10.58
CA ARG A 9 0.98 5.73 -11.20
C ARG A 9 2.12 6.71 -11.49
N ALA A 10 2.12 7.89 -10.84
CA ALA A 10 3.07 8.98 -11.13
C ALA A 10 4.54 8.63 -10.86
N CYS A 11 4.84 7.60 -10.05
CA CYS A 11 6.20 7.21 -9.67
C CYS A 11 6.56 5.84 -10.28
N PRO A 12 7.17 5.77 -11.49
CA PRO A 12 7.41 4.51 -12.21
C PRO A 12 8.18 3.48 -11.37
N ARG A 13 9.23 3.92 -10.67
CA ARG A 13 10.05 3.05 -9.79
C ARG A 13 9.20 2.36 -8.71
N LEU A 14 8.28 3.09 -8.09
CA LEU A 14 7.45 2.56 -7.01
C LEU A 14 6.34 1.66 -7.53
N VAL A 15 5.79 1.98 -8.70
CA VAL A 15 4.81 1.14 -9.40
C VAL A 15 5.41 -0.21 -9.74
N THR A 16 6.59 -0.22 -10.39
CA THR A 16 7.30 -1.47 -10.72
C THR A 16 7.60 -2.26 -9.46
N TYR A 17 8.12 -1.61 -8.41
CA TYR A 17 8.48 -2.28 -7.16
C TYR A 17 7.27 -2.93 -6.47
N ARG A 18 6.17 -2.19 -6.26
CA ARG A 18 5.01 -2.70 -5.52
C ARG A 18 4.32 -3.86 -6.24
N GLU A 19 4.25 -3.80 -7.58
CA GLU A 19 3.67 -4.84 -8.43
C GLU A 19 4.57 -6.08 -8.49
N GLN A 20 5.89 -5.89 -8.57
CA GLN A 20 6.85 -6.99 -8.49
C GLN A 20 6.76 -7.73 -7.15
N VAL A 21 6.66 -7.01 -6.04
CA VAL A 21 6.49 -7.60 -4.71
C VAL A 21 5.17 -8.37 -4.62
N ALA A 22 4.08 -7.82 -5.17
CA ALA A 22 2.76 -8.47 -5.20
C ALA A 22 2.73 -9.74 -6.06
N ARG A 23 3.56 -9.79 -7.12
CA ARG A 23 3.72 -10.96 -7.99
C ARG A 23 4.60 -12.05 -7.38
N ILE A 24 5.77 -11.68 -6.86
CA ILE A 24 6.76 -12.64 -6.32
C ILE A 24 6.28 -13.19 -4.97
N ARG A 25 5.80 -12.30 -4.09
CA ARG A 25 5.32 -12.56 -2.72
C ARG A 25 6.38 -13.17 -1.80
N LYS A 26 6.34 -12.82 -0.52
CA LYS A 26 7.19 -13.47 0.50
C LYS A 26 6.76 -14.94 0.65
N ARG A 27 7.70 -15.86 0.87
CA ARG A 27 7.44 -17.32 1.07
C ARG A 27 6.25 -17.59 2.00
N GLU A 28 6.22 -16.88 3.12
CA GLU A 28 5.19 -16.95 4.17
C GLU A 28 3.78 -16.55 3.69
N PHE A 29 3.70 -15.62 2.74
CA PHE A 29 2.44 -15.04 2.24
C PHE A 29 2.16 -15.42 0.77
N ARG A 30 2.77 -16.48 0.23
CA ARG A 30 2.65 -16.80 -1.21
C ARG A 30 1.22 -17.08 -1.67
N ARG A 31 0.40 -17.64 -0.77
CA ARG A 31 -1.00 -17.97 -1.04
C ARG A 31 -1.95 -16.80 -0.85
N GLU A 32 -1.48 -15.68 -0.32
CA GLU A 32 -2.31 -14.50 -0.09
C GLU A 32 -2.38 -13.62 -1.33
N GLU A 33 -3.52 -12.96 -1.50
CA GLU A 33 -3.68 -11.90 -2.48
C GLU A 33 -3.03 -10.62 -1.96
N TYR A 34 -2.21 -9.99 -2.80
CA TYR A 34 -1.55 -8.73 -2.46
C TYR A 34 -2.30 -7.56 -3.07
N TRP A 35 -2.44 -6.48 -2.29
CA TRP A 35 -3.01 -5.22 -2.75
C TRP A 35 -2.25 -4.60 -3.94
N GLY A 36 -0.92 -4.49 -3.85
CA GLY A 36 -0.07 -4.05 -4.97
C GLY A 36 -0.36 -2.64 -5.51
N ARG A 37 -1.04 -1.78 -4.74
CA ARG A 37 -1.55 -0.46 -5.14
C ARG A 37 -1.22 0.59 -4.07
N PRO A 38 -1.40 1.90 -4.35
CA PRO A 38 -1.29 2.94 -3.34
C PRO A 38 -2.21 2.65 -2.14
N VAL A 39 -1.75 2.99 -0.95
CA VAL A 39 -2.51 2.86 0.30
C VAL A 39 -2.86 4.27 0.77
N PHE A 40 -4.11 4.49 1.13
CA PHE A 40 -4.59 5.77 1.65
C PHE A 40 -4.61 5.77 3.18
N GLY A 41 -4.70 6.96 3.77
CA GLY A 41 -4.79 7.12 5.22
C GLY A 41 -6.01 6.41 5.83
N PHE A 42 -5.84 5.84 7.01
CA PHE A 42 -6.89 5.25 7.82
C PHE A 42 -6.97 5.96 9.17
N GLY A 43 -8.18 6.05 9.72
CA GLY A 43 -8.42 6.66 11.02
C GLY A 43 -9.75 7.40 11.08
N ASP A 44 -9.99 8.02 12.23
CA ASP A 44 -11.15 8.89 12.46
C ASP A 44 -10.98 10.20 11.68
N PRO A 45 -11.92 10.58 10.79
CA PRO A 45 -11.92 11.88 10.12
C PRO A 45 -11.92 13.09 11.07
N HIS A 46 -12.33 12.89 12.33
CA HIS A 46 -12.34 13.90 13.39
C HIS A 46 -11.18 13.74 14.39
N ALA A 47 -10.19 12.90 14.09
CA ALA A 47 -9.02 12.74 14.94
C ALA A 47 -8.29 14.08 15.15
N ARG A 48 -7.87 14.35 16.39
CA ARG A 48 -7.07 15.54 16.73
C ARG A 48 -5.56 15.31 16.64
N LEU A 49 -5.14 14.08 16.32
CA LEU A 49 -3.74 13.65 16.19
C LEU A 49 -3.57 12.86 14.89
N VAL A 50 -2.49 13.14 14.16
CA VAL A 50 -2.13 12.42 12.93
C VAL A 50 -0.74 11.81 13.11
N LEU A 51 -0.63 10.50 12.84
CA LEU A 51 0.65 9.81 12.77
C LEU A 51 1.10 9.68 11.32
N ILE A 52 2.27 10.23 10.99
CA ILE A 52 2.82 10.20 9.64
C ILE A 52 4.00 9.23 9.61
N GLY A 53 3.80 8.09 8.94
CA GLY A 53 4.86 7.12 8.67
C GLY A 53 5.70 7.49 7.44
N LEU A 54 6.81 6.79 7.25
CA LEU A 54 7.71 7.00 6.11
C LEU A 54 7.11 6.48 4.79
N ALA A 55 6.73 5.21 4.74
CA ALA A 55 6.23 4.54 3.54
C ALA A 55 5.53 3.21 3.87
N PRO A 56 4.66 2.70 2.98
CA PRO A 56 4.10 1.35 3.09
C PRO A 56 5.17 0.26 3.07
N ALA A 57 5.09 -0.69 4.01
CA ALA A 57 5.94 -1.87 4.00
C ALA A 57 5.60 -2.83 2.85
N ALA A 58 6.61 -3.44 2.24
CA ALA A 58 6.50 -4.34 1.09
C ALA A 58 5.54 -5.53 1.31
N HIS A 59 5.49 -6.07 2.53
CA HIS A 59 4.63 -7.19 2.91
C HIS A 59 3.63 -6.86 4.04
N GLY A 60 3.55 -5.57 4.41
CA GLY A 60 2.55 -5.04 5.34
C GLY A 60 1.41 -4.43 4.52
N SER A 61 1.33 -3.11 4.47
CA SER A 61 0.28 -2.39 3.75
C SER A 61 0.26 -2.64 2.24
N ASN A 62 1.39 -2.96 1.59
CA ASN A 62 1.39 -3.35 0.18
C ASN A 62 0.75 -4.74 -0.06
N ARG A 63 0.68 -5.59 0.97
CA ARG A 63 -0.05 -6.86 0.95
C ARG A 63 -1.51 -6.65 1.33
N THR A 64 -1.78 -5.99 2.45
CA THR A 64 -3.13 -5.89 3.03
C THR A 64 -4.00 -4.78 2.44
N GLY A 65 -3.39 -3.76 1.83
CA GLY A 65 -4.08 -2.55 1.39
C GLY A 65 -4.55 -1.66 2.53
N ARG A 66 -4.06 -1.88 3.75
CA ARG A 66 -4.49 -1.21 4.98
C ARG A 66 -3.31 -0.54 5.69
N MET A 67 -3.57 0.64 6.26
CA MET A 67 -2.75 1.24 7.33
C MET A 67 -3.39 0.92 8.68
#